data_AF-A0A8B7D7I8-F1
#
_entry.id   AF-A0A8B7D7I8-F1
#
_cell.length_a   1.000
_cell.length_b   1.000
_cell.length_c   1.000
_cell.angle_alpha   90.00
_cell.angle_beta   90.00
_cell.angle_gamma   90.00
#
_symmetry.space_group_name_H-M   'P 1'
#
loop_
_entity.id
_entity.type
_entity.pdbx_description
1 polymer ?
#
loop_
_entity_poly.entity_id
_entity_poly.type
_entity_poly.pdbx_seq_one_letter_code
_entity_poly.pdbx_strand_id
1 'polypeptide(L)'
;MERLRKLLRFFGCYSCCCCQRYEPVLTANFNDDVLPVKVHSKCRGAYPLNDQLKRFSVSDDLVDWNKKFDSYAPVCYTAESVKKMPVWADPDLDDPAFKEIKFNELDGKVNRISHMGKYEIMSNGAPRNPMGRTGISGRGLLGRWGPNHAADPIVTRWKRDSNGKIELHKDNNKPILEFVSIQRTDTHEWAIPGGMVDAGENISLTLKREFGEEALNSIELDQKEAVKKLIDDLFHHGENIYNGYVDDPRNTDNAWMETVAVNFHDEKGTCVGKIPLTAGDDAKAVKWLAIDRKLDLYASHIDFIRKTCEKRGAYFQ
;
A
#
# COMPACT_ATOMS: atom_id res chain seq x y z
N MET A 1 -23.02 3.75 -1.38
CA MET A 1 -23.93 2.64 -0.99
C MET A 1 -24.36 1.77 -2.17
N GLU A 2 -24.90 2.33 -3.26
CA GLU A 2 -25.39 1.53 -4.41
C GLU A 2 -24.28 1.04 -5.38
N ARG A 3 -23.12 1.72 -5.41
CA ARG A 3 -21.93 1.33 -6.20
C ARG A 3 -21.04 0.28 -5.53
N LEU A 4 -20.84 0.37 -4.21
CA LEU A 4 -20.22 -0.71 -3.40
C LEU A 4 -20.95 -2.05 -3.59
N ARG A 5 -22.29 -2.01 -3.73
CA ARG A 5 -23.13 -3.17 -4.03
C ARG A 5 -22.96 -3.72 -5.45
N LYS A 6 -22.50 -2.94 -6.43
CA LYS A 6 -22.20 -3.41 -7.79
C LYS A 6 -20.81 -4.06 -7.90
N LEU A 7 -19.83 -3.60 -7.11
CA LEU A 7 -18.46 -4.12 -7.05
C LEU A 7 -18.32 -5.37 -6.15
N LEU A 8 -19.02 -5.41 -5.00
CA LEU A 8 -19.16 -6.64 -4.20
C LEU A 8 -19.85 -7.78 -4.98
N ARG A 9 -20.61 -7.46 -6.04
CA ARG A 9 -21.15 -8.44 -6.99
C ARG A 9 -20.12 -8.89 -8.04
N PHE A 10 -19.09 -8.10 -8.34
CA PHE A 10 -18.02 -8.47 -9.28
C PHE A 10 -17.07 -9.51 -8.66
N PHE A 11 -16.65 -9.30 -7.41
CA PHE A 11 -15.71 -10.20 -6.71
C PHE A 11 -16.35 -11.20 -5.74
N GLY A 12 -17.67 -11.15 -5.55
CA GLY A 12 -18.41 -12.14 -4.76
C GLY A 12 -18.38 -11.87 -3.26
N CYS A 13 -19.52 -11.43 -2.72
CA CYS A 13 -19.79 -11.44 -1.29
C CYS A 13 -20.00 -12.89 -0.83
N TYR A 14 -19.00 -13.50 -0.18
CA TYR A 14 -19.19 -14.79 0.51
C TYR A 14 -19.89 -14.56 1.85
N SER A 15 -21.20 -14.32 1.80
CA SER A 15 -22.09 -14.59 2.93
C SER A 15 -22.75 -15.94 2.69
N CYS A 16 -22.03 -17.03 2.94
CA CYS A 16 -22.67 -18.35 3.07
C CYS A 16 -22.01 -19.11 4.21
N CYS A 17 -22.79 -19.34 5.27
CA CYS A 17 -22.52 -20.31 6.32
C CYS A 17 -22.27 -21.69 5.69
N CYS A 18 -21.02 -22.05 5.46
CA CYS A 18 -20.60 -23.44 5.39
C CYS A 18 -19.09 -23.49 5.69
N CYS A 19 -18.77 -24.05 6.85
CA CYS A 19 -17.41 -24.37 7.26
C CYS A 19 -16.74 -25.30 6.25
N GLN A 20 -15.99 -24.74 5.30
CA GLN A 20 -14.86 -25.43 4.69
C GLN A 20 -13.61 -24.65 5.09
N ARG A 21 -12.74 -25.30 5.85
CA ARG A 21 -11.44 -24.77 6.25
C ARG A 21 -10.65 -24.50 4.97
N TYR A 22 -10.58 -23.24 4.57
CA TYR A 22 -9.58 -22.80 3.61
C TYR A 22 -8.25 -22.76 4.36
N GLU A 23 -7.32 -23.61 3.94
CA GLU A 23 -5.95 -23.56 4.43
C GLU A 23 -5.31 -22.21 4.07
N PRO A 24 -4.46 -21.64 4.94
CA PRO A 24 -3.76 -20.40 4.64
C PRO A 24 -2.71 -20.67 3.56
N VAL A 25 -3.07 -20.45 2.30
CA VAL A 25 -2.09 -20.33 1.22
C VAL A 25 -1.43 -18.98 1.38
N LEU A 26 -0.46 -18.90 2.29
CA LEU A 26 0.64 -17.92 2.38
C LEU A 26 1.51 -18.28 3.62
N THR A 27 1.96 -19.52 3.72
CA THR A 27 3.16 -19.84 4.53
C THR A 27 4.39 -19.59 3.68
N ALA A 28 4.66 -18.31 3.38
CA ALA A 28 5.94 -17.93 2.79
C ALA A 28 7.02 -18.16 3.85
N ASN A 29 7.96 -19.05 3.57
CA ASN A 29 9.19 -19.17 4.35
C ASN A 29 9.90 -17.82 4.34
N PHE A 30 9.97 -17.18 5.50
CA PHE A 30 10.65 -15.92 5.72
C PHE A 30 12.16 -16.16 5.77
N ASN A 31 12.82 -15.98 4.62
CA ASN A 31 14.25 -15.72 4.59
C ASN A 31 14.48 -14.27 4.17
N ASP A 32 15.33 -13.63 4.95
CA ASP A 32 15.60 -12.20 5.03
C ASP A 32 16.09 -11.58 3.71
N ASP A 33 15.28 -10.67 3.17
CA ASP A 33 15.73 -9.56 2.33
C ASP A 33 14.89 -8.33 2.72
N VAL A 34 15.13 -7.85 3.95
CA VAL A 34 14.57 -6.57 4.43
C VAL A 34 15.23 -5.48 3.59
N LEU A 35 14.42 -4.68 2.88
CA LEU A 35 14.94 -3.51 2.15
C LEU A 35 15.75 -2.65 3.14
N PRO A 36 16.94 -2.15 2.75
CA PRO A 36 17.80 -1.41 3.67
C PRO A 36 17.02 -0.26 4.33
N VAL A 37 17.03 -0.23 5.65
CA VAL A 37 16.31 0.74 6.48
C VAL A 37 16.95 2.11 6.27
N LYS A 38 16.46 2.84 5.28
CA LYS A 38 16.86 4.23 5.02
C LYS A 38 16.14 5.12 6.02
N VAL A 39 16.85 6.13 6.55
CA VAL A 39 16.21 7.20 7.33
C VAL A 39 15.08 7.79 6.50
N HIS A 40 13.86 7.66 7.02
CA HIS A 40 12.65 8.14 6.35
C HIS A 40 12.74 9.65 6.11
N SER A 41 12.36 10.10 4.93
CA SER A 41 12.60 11.47 4.44
C SER A 41 11.35 12.09 3.85
N LYS A 42 10.52 11.31 3.15
CA LYS A 42 9.26 11.79 2.57
C LYS A 42 8.31 12.28 3.65
N CYS A 43 8.20 11.53 4.75
CA CYS A 43 7.34 11.94 5.87
C CYS A 43 7.91 13.05 6.75
N ARG A 44 9.08 13.61 6.43
CA ARG A 44 9.60 14.85 7.05
C ARG A 44 9.49 16.06 6.12
N GLY A 45 8.93 15.87 4.91
CA GLY A 45 8.62 16.92 3.95
C GLY A 45 7.26 17.60 4.18
N ALA A 46 6.68 18.15 3.12
CA ALA A 46 5.37 18.79 3.18
C ALA A 46 4.27 17.82 3.61
N TYR A 47 3.32 18.30 4.40
CA TYR A 47 2.17 17.49 4.83
C TYR A 47 1.06 17.55 3.77
N PRO A 48 0.52 16.41 3.30
CA PRO A 48 -0.43 16.40 2.19
C PRO A 48 -1.77 17.01 2.59
N LEU A 49 -2.45 17.64 1.63
CA LEU A 49 -3.77 18.28 1.77
C LEU A 49 -3.84 19.40 2.83
N ASN A 50 -2.69 19.89 3.31
CA ASN A 50 -2.60 21.02 4.23
C ASN A 50 -1.27 21.77 4.06
N ASP A 51 -1.20 22.64 3.05
CA ASP A 51 0.02 23.38 2.68
C ASP A 51 0.50 24.37 3.76
N GLN A 52 -0.36 24.71 4.72
CA GLN A 52 -0.03 25.61 5.82
C GLN A 52 0.61 24.88 7.01
N LEU A 53 0.44 23.57 7.10
CA LEU A 53 0.99 22.77 8.19
C LEU A 53 2.48 22.54 7.97
N LYS A 54 3.29 23.09 8.87
CA LYS A 54 4.74 22.91 8.88
C LYS A 54 5.13 21.92 9.97
N ARG A 55 5.82 20.85 9.59
CA ARG A 55 6.44 19.91 10.52
C ARG A 55 7.51 20.62 11.35
N PHE A 56 7.68 20.19 12.59
CA PHE A 56 8.89 20.54 13.33
C PHE A 56 10.11 19.95 12.60
N SER A 57 11.16 20.75 12.40
CA SER A 57 12.32 20.30 11.64
C SER A 57 13.12 19.26 12.42
N VAL A 58 13.42 18.13 11.77
CA VAL A 58 14.20 17.02 12.34
C VAL A 58 15.30 16.69 11.34
N SER A 59 16.56 16.92 11.71
CA SER A 59 17.73 16.50 10.93
C SER A 59 17.92 14.99 11.01
N ASP A 60 18.58 14.39 10.02
CA ASP A 60 18.73 12.93 9.90
C ASP A 60 19.38 12.28 11.14
N ASP A 61 20.29 12.98 11.81
CA ASP A 61 20.99 12.53 13.01
C ASP A 61 20.11 12.54 14.28
N LEU A 62 18.96 13.22 14.25
CA LEU A 62 18.01 13.35 15.35
C LEU A 62 16.70 12.59 15.11
N VAL A 63 16.59 11.86 14.00
CA VAL A 63 15.40 11.06 13.67
C VAL A 63 15.21 9.91 14.67
N ASP A 64 16.28 9.19 15.00
CA ASP A 64 16.24 8.05 15.93
C ASP A 64 15.82 8.50 17.34
N TRP A 65 14.76 7.88 17.88
CA TRP A 65 14.23 8.16 19.21
C TRP A 65 15.28 8.03 20.33
N ASN A 66 16.28 7.17 20.16
CA ASN A 66 17.36 6.98 21.14
C ASN A 66 18.30 8.20 21.23
N LYS A 67 18.26 9.09 20.24
CA LYS A 67 19.00 10.36 20.27
C LYS A 67 18.24 11.34 21.15
N LYS A 68 18.96 11.89 22.13
CA LYS A 68 18.44 12.94 23.01
C LYS A 68 18.14 14.19 22.18
N PHE A 69 16.90 14.68 22.24
CA PHE A 69 16.48 15.87 21.52
C PHE A 69 15.48 16.66 22.39
N ASP A 70 16.00 17.29 23.45
CA ASP A 70 15.17 17.91 24.50
C ASP A 70 14.28 19.05 23.98
N SER A 71 14.70 19.74 22.92
CA SER A 71 13.93 20.81 22.29
C SER A 71 12.90 20.32 21.27
N TYR A 72 12.76 19.00 21.09
CA TYR A 72 11.82 18.44 20.13
C TYR A 72 10.37 18.76 20.55
N ALA A 73 9.70 19.59 19.75
CA ALA A 73 8.35 20.05 20.01
C ALA A 73 7.50 19.84 18.73
N PRO A 74 7.09 18.60 18.41
CA PRO A 74 6.33 18.33 17.21
C PRO A 74 5.00 19.06 17.21
N VAL A 75 4.53 19.45 16.03
CA VAL A 75 3.21 20.06 15.89
C VAL A 75 2.15 18.98 16.09
N CYS A 76 1.21 19.20 17.01
CA CYS A 76 0.09 18.27 17.20
C CYS A 76 -0.98 18.52 16.13
N TYR A 77 -1.24 17.50 15.30
CA TYR A 77 -2.20 17.60 14.21
C TYR A 77 -2.94 16.28 13.97
N THR A 78 -4.27 16.40 13.90
CA THR A 78 -5.20 15.40 13.39
C THR A 78 -6.21 16.15 12.51
N ALA A 79 -6.47 15.66 11.31
CA ALA A 79 -7.34 16.30 10.34
C ALA A 79 -8.81 16.26 10.78
N GLU A 80 -9.60 17.27 10.43
CA GLU A 80 -11.02 17.35 10.78
C GLU A 80 -11.84 16.17 10.25
N SER A 81 -11.46 15.60 9.11
CA SER A 81 -12.09 14.37 8.59
C SER A 81 -11.91 13.17 9.51
N VAL A 82 -10.77 13.07 10.20
CA VAL A 82 -10.46 12.02 11.18
C VAL A 82 -11.15 12.32 12.50
N LYS A 83 -11.13 13.58 12.96
CA LYS A 83 -11.78 14.02 14.22
C LYS A 83 -13.30 13.84 14.21
N LYS A 84 -13.93 13.86 13.03
CA LYS A 84 -15.35 13.52 12.85
C LYS A 84 -15.67 12.05 13.19
N MET A 85 -14.66 11.25 13.48
CA MET A 85 -14.75 9.85 13.89
C MET A 85 -15.63 9.01 12.93
N PRO A 86 -15.31 9.01 11.62
CA PRO A 86 -15.91 8.05 10.70
C PRO A 86 -15.55 6.62 11.10
N VAL A 87 -16.26 5.62 10.55
CA VAL A 87 -16.08 4.20 10.89
C VAL A 87 -14.65 3.66 10.74
N TRP A 88 -13.84 4.32 9.91
CA TRP A 88 -12.45 3.97 9.65
C TRP A 88 -11.44 4.69 10.57
N ALA A 89 -11.88 5.62 11.44
CA ALA A 89 -11.03 6.37 12.35
C ALA A 89 -11.20 5.92 13.80
N ASP A 90 -10.11 5.97 14.55
CA ASP A 90 -10.11 5.73 16.00
C ASP A 90 -10.61 6.97 16.79
N PRO A 91 -10.96 6.82 18.08
CA PRO A 91 -11.07 7.94 19.00
C PRO A 91 -9.75 8.73 19.16
N ASP A 92 -9.83 10.01 19.51
CA ASP A 92 -8.67 10.84 19.86
C ASP A 92 -8.17 10.55 21.29
N LEU A 93 -6.97 11.04 21.65
CA LEU A 93 -6.29 10.74 22.91
C LEU A 93 -7.08 11.13 24.18
N ASP A 94 -7.91 12.15 24.09
CA ASP A 94 -8.73 12.67 25.19
C ASP A 94 -10.07 11.93 25.34
N ASP A 95 -10.45 11.12 24.35
CA ASP A 95 -11.66 10.31 24.40
C ASP A 95 -11.42 9.06 25.30
N PRO A 96 -12.31 8.77 26.27
CA PRO A 96 -12.19 7.58 27.12
C PRO A 96 -12.06 6.26 26.34
N ALA A 97 -12.71 6.15 25.17
CA ALA A 97 -12.66 4.96 24.32
C ALA A 97 -11.26 4.69 23.75
N PHE A 98 -10.37 5.68 23.71
CA PHE A 98 -8.97 5.47 23.34
C PHE A 98 -8.27 4.48 24.27
N LYS A 99 -8.60 4.48 25.57
CA LYS A 99 -7.97 3.60 26.57
C LYS A 99 -8.31 2.13 26.37
N GLU A 100 -9.36 1.83 25.62
CA GLU A 100 -9.79 0.47 25.31
C GLU A 100 -9.05 -0.10 24.08
N ILE A 101 -8.29 0.73 23.35
CA ILE A 101 -7.53 0.30 22.18
C ILE A 101 -6.40 -0.65 22.60
N LYS A 102 -6.31 -1.80 21.93
CA LYS A 102 -5.30 -2.81 22.21
C LYS A 102 -4.21 -2.83 21.14
N PHE A 103 -3.13 -2.11 21.40
CA PHE A 103 -2.00 -2.01 20.48
C PHE A 103 -1.17 -3.30 20.40
N ASN A 104 -0.46 -3.50 19.28
CA ASN A 104 0.39 -4.67 19.02
C ASN A 104 -0.36 -6.02 18.98
N GLU A 105 -1.68 -6.00 18.75
CA GLU A 105 -2.51 -7.19 18.60
C GLU A 105 -3.67 -6.98 17.61
N LEU A 106 -4.45 -8.04 17.36
CA LEU A 106 -5.69 -7.96 16.61
C LEU A 106 -6.81 -7.46 17.53
N ASP A 107 -7.14 -6.17 17.43
CA ASP A 107 -8.13 -5.49 18.25
C ASP A 107 -9.52 -5.56 17.60
N GLY A 108 -10.22 -6.66 17.88
CA GLY A 108 -11.49 -6.97 17.24
C GLY A 108 -11.31 -7.23 15.73
N LYS A 109 -11.71 -6.25 14.90
CA LYS A 109 -11.52 -6.29 13.44
C LYS A 109 -10.35 -5.44 12.95
N VAL A 110 -9.74 -4.65 13.82
CA VAL A 110 -8.64 -3.76 13.45
C VAL A 110 -7.33 -4.47 13.75
N ASN A 111 -6.56 -4.78 12.72
CA ASN A 111 -5.20 -5.28 12.90
C ASN A 111 -4.31 -4.11 13.35
N ARG A 112 -3.76 -4.21 14.56
CA ARG A 112 -2.81 -3.24 15.11
C ARG A 112 -1.41 -3.84 15.27
N ILE A 113 -1.14 -4.99 14.63
CA ILE A 113 0.17 -5.64 14.64
C ILE A 113 0.98 -5.03 13.49
N SER A 114 2.11 -4.41 13.83
CA SER A 114 3.06 -3.93 12.83
C SER A 114 3.86 -5.09 12.22
N HIS A 115 4.11 -5.01 10.91
CA HIS A 115 5.04 -5.87 10.20
C HIS A 115 6.51 -5.64 10.61
N MET A 116 6.79 -4.51 11.28
CA MET A 116 8.12 -4.17 11.81
C MET A 116 8.37 -4.77 13.21
N GLY A 117 7.44 -5.58 13.73
CA GLY A 117 7.49 -6.11 15.09
C GLY A 117 6.78 -5.20 16.10
N LYS A 118 7.01 -5.43 17.39
CA LYS A 118 6.34 -4.65 18.44
C LYS A 118 6.83 -3.21 18.45
N TYR A 119 5.91 -2.25 18.37
CA TYR A 119 6.19 -0.83 18.52
C TYR A 119 5.92 -0.36 19.95
N GLU A 120 6.65 0.68 20.36
CA GLU A 120 6.57 1.26 21.69
C GLU A 120 5.27 2.06 21.89
N ILE A 121 4.72 1.98 23.10
CA ILE A 121 3.62 2.83 23.57
C ILE A 121 4.22 3.87 24.52
N MET A 122 4.03 5.14 24.21
CA MET A 122 4.55 6.24 24.99
C MET A 122 3.80 6.40 26.32
N SER A 123 4.35 7.21 27.23
CA SER A 123 3.76 7.46 28.55
C SER A 123 2.35 8.06 28.52
N ASN A 124 1.97 8.74 27.43
CA ASN A 124 0.63 9.26 27.21
C ASN A 124 -0.33 8.24 26.56
N GLY A 125 0.12 7.00 26.35
CA GLY A 125 -0.66 5.92 25.73
C GLY A 125 -0.62 5.88 24.19
N ALA A 126 -0.07 6.90 23.52
CA ALA A 126 0.01 6.92 22.06
C ALA A 126 1.13 5.99 21.54
N PRO A 127 0.94 5.31 20.39
CA PRO A 127 2.02 4.61 19.70
C PRO A 127 3.17 5.54 19.32
N ARG A 128 4.38 4.99 19.27
CA ARG A 128 5.57 5.66 18.75
C ARG A 128 5.96 5.06 17.40
N ASN A 129 6.14 5.92 16.40
CA ASN A 129 6.56 5.53 15.06
C ASN A 129 7.90 4.76 15.11
N PRO A 130 7.95 3.50 14.63
CA PRO A 130 9.13 2.66 14.77
C PRO A 130 10.35 3.18 13.98
N MET A 131 10.13 4.06 13.01
CA MET A 131 11.20 4.59 12.15
C MET A 131 11.81 5.91 12.63
N GLY A 132 11.22 6.55 13.65
CA GLY A 132 11.76 7.78 14.23
C GLY A 132 10.79 8.96 14.23
N ARG A 133 11.35 10.12 14.58
CA ARG A 133 10.67 11.42 14.65
C ARG A 133 10.29 11.93 13.26
N THR A 134 9.07 12.44 13.15
CA THR A 134 8.50 12.99 11.90
C THR A 134 8.25 14.50 11.96
N GLY A 135 8.32 15.10 13.16
CA GLY A 135 8.00 16.51 13.39
C GLY A 135 6.51 16.82 13.58
N ILE A 136 5.64 15.81 13.58
CA ILE A 136 4.21 15.95 13.88
C ILE A 136 3.78 14.85 14.86
N SER A 137 3.02 15.21 15.89
CA SER A 137 2.30 14.28 16.75
C SER A 137 0.81 14.26 16.40
N GLY A 138 0.05 13.30 16.92
CA GLY A 138 -1.32 13.03 16.51
C GLY A 138 -1.37 12.10 15.30
N ARG A 139 -2.52 12.00 14.63
CA ARG A 139 -2.72 11.04 13.54
C ARG A 139 -2.62 11.64 12.15
N GLY A 140 -2.63 12.96 12.05
CA GLY A 140 -2.69 13.64 10.77
C GLY A 140 -3.94 13.21 9.97
N LEU A 141 -3.75 12.59 8.82
CA LEU A 141 -4.81 12.12 7.91
C LEU A 141 -5.13 10.64 8.11
N LEU A 142 -4.35 9.93 8.92
CA LEU A 142 -4.51 8.51 9.14
C LEU A 142 -5.62 8.26 10.15
N GLY A 143 -6.45 7.26 9.88
CA GLY A 143 -7.58 6.93 10.75
C GLY A 143 -7.14 6.30 12.07
N ARG A 144 -6.13 5.42 12.01
CA ARG A 144 -5.71 4.59 13.13
C ARG A 144 -4.49 5.15 13.83
N TRP A 145 -4.45 5.00 15.15
CA TRP A 145 -3.22 5.12 15.91
C TRP A 145 -2.32 3.91 15.63
N GLY A 146 -1.03 4.14 15.41
CA GLY A 146 -0.06 3.11 15.05
C GLY A 146 -0.07 2.77 13.56
N PRO A 147 0.07 1.49 13.17
CA PRO A 147 0.11 1.09 11.77
C PRO A 147 -1.26 1.25 11.09
N ASN A 148 -1.25 1.82 9.89
CA ASN A 148 -2.37 1.91 8.97
C ASN A 148 -2.03 1.05 7.76
N HIS A 149 -2.64 -0.13 7.70
CA HIS A 149 -2.30 -1.16 6.71
C HIS A 149 -2.94 -0.88 5.34
N ALA A 150 -2.12 -1.00 4.30
CA ALA A 150 -2.49 -0.98 2.90
C ALA A 150 -2.06 -2.28 2.22
N ALA A 151 -2.49 -2.47 0.97
CA ALA A 151 -2.05 -3.56 0.12
C ALA A 151 -1.79 -3.07 -1.31
N ASP A 152 -0.66 -3.48 -1.88
CA ASP A 152 -0.14 -3.01 -3.17
C ASP A 152 -0.01 -4.16 -4.18
N PRO A 153 -0.99 -4.36 -5.07
CA PRO A 153 -0.93 -5.38 -6.12
C PRO A 153 -0.05 -4.92 -7.29
N ILE A 154 1.17 -5.45 -7.35
CA ILE A 154 2.13 -5.17 -8.43
C ILE A 154 1.86 -6.13 -9.59
N VAL A 155 0.91 -5.78 -10.46
CA VAL A 155 0.59 -6.58 -11.64
C VAL A 155 1.56 -6.27 -12.77
N THR A 156 2.26 -7.30 -13.26
CA THR A 156 3.36 -7.15 -14.24
C THR A 156 3.22 -8.06 -15.44
N ARG A 157 3.85 -7.67 -16.55
CA ARG A 157 4.03 -8.50 -17.75
C ARG A 157 5.37 -8.17 -18.42
N TRP A 158 5.88 -9.07 -19.24
CA TRP A 158 6.98 -8.74 -20.12
C TRP A 158 6.54 -7.78 -21.23
N LYS A 159 7.35 -6.75 -21.50
CA LYS A 159 7.19 -5.95 -22.71
C LYS A 159 7.46 -6.81 -23.93
N ARG A 160 6.61 -6.73 -24.95
CA ARG A 160 6.73 -7.53 -26.17
C ARG A 160 6.67 -6.65 -27.42
N ASP A 161 7.44 -7.05 -28.42
CA ASP A 161 7.46 -6.40 -29.72
C ASP A 161 6.21 -6.76 -30.56
N SER A 162 6.12 -6.22 -31.79
CA SER A 162 5.00 -6.48 -32.71
C SER A 162 4.86 -7.95 -33.11
N ASN A 163 5.90 -8.77 -32.94
CA ASN A 163 5.89 -10.21 -33.22
C ASN A 163 5.60 -11.04 -31.96
N GLY A 164 5.36 -10.39 -30.81
CA GLY A 164 5.08 -11.04 -29.53
C GLY A 164 6.35 -11.53 -28.80
N LYS A 165 7.55 -11.19 -29.27
CA LYS A 165 8.81 -11.58 -28.62
C LYS A 165 9.10 -10.62 -27.45
N ILE A 166 9.65 -11.15 -26.35
CA ILE A 166 10.07 -10.33 -25.21
C ILE A 166 11.14 -9.33 -25.67
N GLU A 167 10.90 -8.04 -25.40
CA GLU A 167 11.87 -6.99 -25.65
C GLU A 167 12.98 -7.01 -24.60
N LEU A 168 14.22 -6.94 -25.06
CA LEU A 168 15.40 -6.86 -24.20
C LEU A 168 15.95 -5.43 -24.20
N HIS A 169 16.38 -4.96 -23.04
CA HIS A 169 17.02 -3.66 -22.91
C HIS A 169 18.39 -3.69 -23.58
N LYS A 170 18.74 -2.62 -24.31
CA LYS A 170 19.97 -2.57 -25.13
C LYS A 170 21.25 -2.61 -24.28
N ASP A 171 21.20 -2.07 -23.08
CA ASP A 171 22.40 -1.86 -22.25
C ASP A 171 22.96 -3.15 -21.64
N ASN A 172 22.10 -4.10 -21.27
CA ASN A 172 22.50 -5.31 -20.56
C ASN A 172 21.77 -6.58 -21.02
N ASN A 173 20.97 -6.49 -22.09
CA ASN A 173 20.21 -7.58 -22.68
C ASN A 173 19.23 -8.28 -21.72
N LYS A 174 18.85 -7.62 -20.61
CA LYS A 174 17.81 -8.10 -19.69
C LYS A 174 16.41 -7.78 -20.24
N PRO A 175 15.39 -8.60 -19.94
CA PRO A 175 14.03 -8.36 -20.38
C PRO A 175 13.44 -7.10 -19.74
N ILE A 176 12.66 -6.34 -20.52
CA ILE A 176 11.96 -5.15 -20.05
C ILE A 176 10.63 -5.56 -19.43
N LEU A 177 10.40 -5.16 -18.19
CA LEU A 177 9.16 -5.43 -17.46
C LEU A 177 8.23 -4.22 -17.56
N GLU A 178 6.93 -4.47 -17.72
CA GLU A 178 5.88 -3.47 -17.58
C GLU A 178 5.05 -3.79 -16.33
N PHE A 179 4.55 -2.76 -15.67
CA PHE A 179 3.57 -2.90 -14.59
C PHE A 179 2.36 -2.03 -14.83
N VAL A 180 1.22 -2.42 -14.25
CA VAL A 180 0.03 -1.58 -14.22
C VAL A 180 0.26 -0.45 -13.22
N SER A 181 0.16 0.78 -13.70
CA SER A 181 0.28 1.98 -12.88
C SER A 181 -0.92 2.89 -13.07
N ILE A 182 -1.33 3.53 -11.99
CA ILE A 182 -2.35 4.58 -12.00
C ILE A 182 -1.72 5.94 -11.71
N GLN A 183 -2.31 6.99 -12.29
CA GLN A 183 -1.99 8.35 -11.91
C GLN A 183 -3.01 8.83 -10.88
N ARG A 184 -2.55 9.15 -9.68
CA ARG A 184 -3.42 9.60 -8.59
C ARG A 184 -4.09 10.94 -8.94
N THR A 185 -5.32 11.13 -8.48
CA THR A 185 -6.06 12.39 -8.69
C THR A 185 -5.56 13.54 -7.81
N ASP A 186 -5.09 13.23 -6.60
CA ASP A 186 -4.69 14.21 -5.58
C ASP A 186 -3.30 14.83 -5.81
N THR A 187 -2.32 13.98 -6.12
CA THR A 187 -0.89 14.32 -6.24
C THR A 187 -0.42 14.37 -7.69
N HIS A 188 -1.19 13.77 -8.61
CA HIS A 188 -0.80 13.55 -10.00
C HIS A 188 0.44 12.68 -10.20
N GLU A 189 0.90 12.01 -9.15
CA GLU A 189 2.02 11.07 -9.19
C GLU A 189 1.54 9.71 -9.71
N TRP A 190 2.45 8.98 -10.37
CA TRP A 190 2.23 7.60 -10.76
C TRP A 190 2.46 6.66 -9.58
N ALA A 191 1.59 5.67 -9.40
CA ALA A 191 1.59 4.76 -8.27
C ALA A 191 1.22 3.33 -8.68
N ILE A 192 1.51 2.39 -7.79
CA ILE A 192 0.90 1.04 -7.82
C ILE A 192 -0.58 1.23 -7.45
N PRO A 193 -1.53 0.52 -8.10
CA PRO A 193 -2.94 0.62 -7.81
C PRO A 193 -3.32 -0.13 -6.51
N GLY A 194 -2.91 0.44 -5.38
CA GLY A 194 -3.11 -0.12 -4.05
C GLY A 194 -3.93 0.79 -3.16
N GLY A 195 -4.42 0.23 -2.05
CA GLY A 195 -5.29 0.97 -1.14
C GLY A 195 -5.36 0.37 0.26
N MET A 196 -6.22 0.94 1.08
CA MET A 196 -6.30 0.64 2.52
C MET A 196 -6.94 -0.74 2.75
N VAL A 197 -6.44 -1.47 3.75
CA VAL A 197 -7.10 -2.70 4.21
C VAL A 197 -8.31 -2.33 5.06
N ASP A 198 -9.49 -2.79 4.66
CA ASP A 198 -10.71 -2.58 5.42
C ASP A 198 -10.73 -3.39 6.72
N ALA A 199 -11.47 -2.92 7.72
CA ALA A 199 -11.55 -3.59 9.02
C ALA A 199 -12.12 -5.01 8.90
N GLY A 200 -11.29 -6.01 9.24
CA GLY A 200 -11.60 -7.44 9.12
C GLY A 200 -11.44 -8.01 7.70
N GLU A 201 -10.95 -7.23 6.75
CA GLU A 201 -10.64 -7.70 5.39
C GLU A 201 -9.34 -8.50 5.36
N ASN A 202 -9.30 -9.55 4.54
CA ASN A 202 -8.07 -10.31 4.29
C ASN A 202 -7.22 -9.59 3.22
N ILE A 203 -5.90 -9.49 3.42
CA ILE A 203 -4.97 -8.84 2.48
C ILE A 203 -5.13 -9.36 1.04
N SER A 204 -5.34 -10.65 0.83
CA SER A 204 -5.53 -11.21 -0.52
C SER A 204 -6.79 -10.68 -1.21
N LEU A 205 -7.86 -10.42 -0.44
CA LEU A 205 -9.07 -9.80 -0.94
C LEU A 205 -8.85 -8.31 -1.23
N THR A 206 -8.13 -7.60 -0.35
CA THR A 206 -7.75 -6.19 -0.56
C THR A 206 -6.97 -6.04 -1.86
N LEU A 207 -5.89 -6.80 -2.07
CA LEU A 207 -5.07 -6.75 -3.29
C LEU A 207 -5.90 -6.89 -4.56
N LYS A 208 -6.85 -7.83 -4.56
CA LYS A 208 -7.71 -8.11 -5.71
C LYS A 208 -8.77 -7.02 -5.91
N ARG A 209 -9.37 -6.54 -4.82
CA ARG A 209 -10.38 -5.47 -4.82
C ARG A 209 -9.78 -4.17 -5.35
N GLU A 210 -8.66 -3.73 -4.78
CA GLU A 210 -7.97 -2.48 -5.17
C GLU A 210 -7.58 -2.50 -6.65
N PHE A 211 -6.97 -3.60 -7.12
CA PHE A 211 -6.63 -3.72 -8.54
C PHE A 211 -7.87 -3.63 -9.44
N GLY A 212 -8.97 -4.26 -9.04
CA GLY A 212 -10.22 -4.21 -9.80
C GLY A 212 -10.87 -2.83 -9.81
N GLU A 213 -10.89 -2.15 -8.67
CA GLU A 213 -11.50 -0.82 -8.50
C GLU A 213 -10.70 0.25 -9.25
N GLU A 214 -9.37 0.21 -9.18
CA GLU A 214 -8.52 1.27 -9.71
C GLU A 214 -8.07 1.07 -11.16
N ALA A 215 -7.96 -0.17 -11.63
CA ALA A 215 -7.40 -0.47 -12.96
C ALA A 215 -8.39 -1.06 -13.97
N LEU A 216 -9.57 -1.52 -13.55
CA LEU A 216 -10.49 -2.33 -14.37
C LEU A 216 -11.94 -1.81 -14.43
N ASN A 217 -12.15 -0.50 -14.28
CA ASN A 217 -13.48 0.10 -14.05
C ASN A 217 -14.50 -0.05 -15.22
N SER A 218 -14.10 -0.52 -16.41
CA SER A 218 -14.97 -0.60 -17.60
C SER A 218 -15.35 -2.01 -18.06
N ILE A 219 -15.20 -3.04 -17.23
CA ILE A 219 -15.53 -4.39 -17.69
C ILE A 219 -17.05 -4.54 -17.88
N GLU A 220 -17.47 -4.64 -19.15
CA GLU A 220 -18.85 -4.86 -19.58
C GLU A 220 -19.41 -6.18 -19.04
N LEU A 221 -20.73 -6.26 -18.84
CA LEU A 221 -21.43 -7.35 -18.15
C LEU A 221 -21.21 -8.74 -18.77
N ASP A 222 -21.02 -8.81 -20.08
CA ASP A 222 -20.84 -10.02 -20.88
C ASP A 222 -19.40 -10.57 -20.84
N GLN A 223 -18.40 -9.71 -20.63
CA GLN A 223 -16.99 -10.10 -20.50
C GLN A 223 -16.59 -10.43 -19.05
N LYS A 224 -17.46 -10.15 -18.07
CA LYS A 224 -17.14 -10.24 -16.64
C LYS A 224 -16.67 -11.61 -16.20
N GLU A 225 -17.32 -12.69 -16.63
CA GLU A 225 -17.00 -14.01 -16.07
C GLU A 225 -15.64 -14.52 -16.57
N ALA A 226 -15.33 -14.30 -17.85
CA ALA A 226 -14.04 -14.67 -18.43
C ALA A 226 -12.89 -13.83 -17.84
N VAL A 227 -13.10 -12.51 -17.74
CA VAL A 227 -12.11 -11.59 -17.16
C VAL A 227 -11.91 -11.88 -15.67
N LYS A 228 -12.99 -12.10 -14.92
CA LYS A 228 -12.93 -12.49 -13.52
C LYS A 228 -12.11 -13.77 -13.34
N LYS A 229 -12.35 -14.81 -14.14
CA LYS A 229 -11.55 -16.04 -14.06
C LYS A 229 -10.05 -15.77 -14.30
N LEU A 230 -9.70 -14.94 -15.28
CA LEU A 230 -8.30 -14.58 -15.53
C LEU A 230 -7.67 -13.82 -14.36
N ILE A 231 -8.42 -12.92 -13.72
CA ILE A 231 -7.95 -12.19 -12.53
C ILE A 231 -7.82 -13.16 -11.35
N ASP A 232 -8.81 -14.00 -11.12
CA ASP A 232 -8.82 -15.01 -10.07
C ASP A 232 -7.60 -15.93 -10.21
N ASP A 233 -7.35 -16.44 -11.41
CA ASP A 233 -6.19 -17.29 -11.72
C ASP A 233 -4.87 -16.54 -11.50
N LEU A 234 -4.76 -15.29 -11.94
CA LEU A 234 -3.55 -14.47 -11.73
C LEU A 234 -3.27 -14.26 -10.23
N PHE A 235 -4.30 -13.91 -9.46
CA PHE A 235 -4.17 -13.57 -8.04
C PHE A 235 -3.97 -14.81 -7.14
N HIS A 236 -4.11 -16.03 -7.67
CA HIS A 236 -3.67 -17.25 -6.98
C HIS A 236 -2.14 -17.43 -6.97
N HIS A 237 -1.40 -16.75 -7.85
CA HIS A 237 0.04 -16.93 -8.05
C HIS A 237 0.86 -15.70 -7.65
N GLY A 238 0.56 -15.12 -6.48
CA GLY A 238 1.27 -13.97 -5.95
C GLY A 238 2.65 -14.31 -5.37
N GLU A 239 3.65 -13.48 -5.67
CA GLU A 239 4.95 -13.51 -5.02
C GLU A 239 5.09 -12.29 -4.09
N ASN A 240 5.35 -12.54 -2.80
CA ASN A 240 5.56 -11.46 -1.85
C ASN A 240 6.83 -10.64 -2.17
N ILE A 241 6.68 -9.32 -2.23
CA ILE A 241 7.77 -8.38 -2.51
C ILE A 241 8.20 -7.68 -1.23
N TYR A 242 7.24 -7.13 -0.48
CA TYR A 242 7.51 -6.33 0.69
C TYR A 242 6.35 -6.37 1.67
N ASN A 243 6.67 -6.34 2.96
CA ASN A 243 5.70 -6.06 4.01
C ASN A 243 6.39 -5.32 5.15
N GLY A 244 5.86 -4.15 5.51
CA GLY A 244 6.55 -3.27 6.43
C GLY A 244 6.13 -1.81 6.30
N TYR A 245 6.89 -0.97 6.99
CA TYR A 245 6.77 0.48 6.99
C TYR A 245 6.90 1.08 5.59
N VAL A 246 6.12 2.12 5.30
CA VAL A 246 6.25 2.91 4.06
C VAL A 246 6.62 4.34 4.44
N ASP A 247 7.71 4.89 3.87
CA ASP A 247 8.02 6.32 3.98
C ASP A 247 7.00 7.12 3.17
N ASP A 248 5.89 7.45 3.82
CA ASP A 248 4.71 8.11 3.24
C ASP A 248 4.54 9.50 3.87
N PRO A 249 4.25 10.54 3.07
CA PRO A 249 4.11 11.92 3.55
C PRO A 249 3.04 12.13 4.63
N ARG A 250 2.10 11.19 4.81
CA ARG A 250 1.06 11.21 5.86
C ARG A 250 1.57 10.76 7.23
N ASN A 251 2.73 10.09 7.33
CA ASN A 251 3.18 9.55 8.60
C ASN A 251 3.42 10.66 9.63
N THR A 252 3.12 10.34 10.89
CA THR A 252 3.35 11.15 12.08
C THR A 252 4.17 10.35 13.08
N ASP A 253 4.46 10.95 14.24
CA ASP A 253 5.11 10.27 15.36
C ASP A 253 4.24 9.16 15.95
N ASN A 254 2.93 9.15 15.65
CA ASN A 254 1.96 8.27 16.31
C ASN A 254 1.09 7.43 15.37
N ALA A 255 1.16 7.68 14.06
CA ALA A 255 0.46 6.92 13.04
C ALA A 255 1.33 6.83 11.78
N TRP A 256 1.40 5.65 11.17
CA TRP A 256 2.22 5.45 9.97
C TRP A 256 1.59 4.45 9.01
N MET A 257 1.97 4.55 7.74
CA MET A 257 1.60 3.60 6.70
C MET A 257 2.46 2.35 6.79
N GLU A 258 1.80 1.20 6.68
CA GLU A 258 2.44 -0.07 6.34
C GLU A 258 1.73 -0.68 5.15
N THR A 259 2.43 -1.45 4.34
CA THR A 259 1.83 -2.13 3.19
C THR A 259 2.27 -3.58 3.11
N VAL A 260 1.47 -4.38 2.42
CA VAL A 260 1.89 -5.67 1.85
C VAL A 260 1.86 -5.53 0.33
N ALA A 261 3.05 -5.55 -0.28
CA ALA A 261 3.23 -5.48 -1.72
C ALA A 261 3.46 -6.89 -2.29
N VAL A 262 2.61 -7.30 -3.22
CA VAL A 262 2.64 -8.63 -3.83
C VAL A 262 2.69 -8.49 -5.34
N ASN A 263 3.64 -9.18 -5.97
CA ASN A 263 3.77 -9.21 -7.41
C ASN A 263 2.94 -10.35 -8.01
N PHE A 264 2.11 -10.00 -8.99
CA PHE A 264 1.33 -10.93 -9.79
C PHE A 264 1.80 -10.81 -11.24
N HIS A 265 2.34 -11.89 -11.81
CA HIS A 265 3.04 -11.83 -13.09
C HIS A 265 2.35 -12.60 -14.20
N ASP A 266 2.05 -11.91 -15.31
CA ASP A 266 1.60 -12.51 -16.57
C ASP A 266 2.81 -12.83 -17.46
N GLU A 267 3.40 -14.01 -17.24
CA GLU A 267 4.57 -14.50 -17.96
C GLU A 267 4.34 -14.55 -19.49
N LYS A 268 3.17 -15.05 -19.91
CA LYS A 268 2.85 -15.27 -21.33
C LYS A 268 2.28 -14.03 -22.02
N GLY A 269 1.85 -13.02 -21.26
CA GLY A 269 1.10 -11.88 -21.78
C GLY A 269 -0.31 -12.26 -22.25
N THR A 270 -0.87 -13.36 -21.72
CA THR A 270 -2.13 -13.94 -22.19
C THR A 270 -3.29 -13.81 -21.23
N CYS A 271 -3.07 -13.33 -20.00
CA CYS A 271 -4.14 -13.05 -19.04
C CYS A 271 -4.40 -11.54 -18.95
N VAL A 272 -3.99 -10.88 -17.86
CA VAL A 272 -4.25 -9.46 -17.63
C VAL A 272 -3.56 -8.57 -18.66
N GLY A 273 -2.48 -9.03 -19.30
CA GLY A 273 -1.85 -8.33 -20.41
C GLY A 273 -2.78 -8.06 -21.61
N LYS A 274 -3.92 -8.78 -21.73
CA LYS A 274 -4.91 -8.58 -22.79
C LYS A 274 -6.12 -7.75 -22.38
N ILE A 275 -6.27 -7.46 -21.09
CA ILE A 275 -7.43 -6.75 -20.58
C ILE A 275 -7.22 -5.24 -20.82
N PRO A 276 -8.18 -4.54 -21.46
CA PRO A 276 -8.15 -3.08 -21.52
C PRO A 276 -8.20 -2.49 -20.11
N LEU A 277 -7.21 -1.67 -19.77
CA LEU A 277 -7.18 -0.99 -18.49
C LEU A 277 -8.05 0.27 -18.56
N THR A 278 -8.86 0.50 -17.53
CA THR A 278 -9.65 1.72 -17.37
C THR A 278 -9.57 2.22 -15.95
N ALA A 279 -9.24 3.51 -15.81
CA ALA A 279 -9.01 4.13 -14.52
C ALA A 279 -10.29 4.12 -13.67
N GLY A 280 -10.12 3.79 -12.39
CA GLY A 280 -11.15 3.92 -11.36
C GLY A 280 -11.52 5.37 -11.06
N ASP A 281 -12.55 5.56 -10.24
CA ASP A 281 -13.05 6.89 -9.86
C ASP A 281 -11.95 7.75 -9.18
N ASP A 282 -10.99 7.11 -8.48
CA ASP A 282 -9.90 7.77 -7.75
C ASP A 282 -8.59 7.91 -8.57
N ALA A 283 -8.57 7.38 -9.80
CA ALA A 283 -7.42 7.43 -10.71
C ALA A 283 -7.71 8.34 -11.92
N LYS A 284 -6.80 9.27 -12.21
CA LYS A 284 -6.91 10.15 -13.38
C LYS A 284 -6.58 9.43 -14.69
N ALA A 285 -5.68 8.45 -14.62
CA ALA A 285 -5.25 7.64 -15.75
C ALA A 285 -4.74 6.28 -15.26
N VAL A 286 -4.77 5.28 -16.14
CA VAL A 286 -4.17 3.97 -15.92
C VAL A 286 -3.45 3.52 -17.18
N LYS A 287 -2.29 2.87 -17.03
CA LYS A 287 -1.57 2.28 -18.17
C LYS A 287 -0.60 1.19 -17.74
N TRP A 288 -0.18 0.39 -18.71
CA TRP A 288 1.07 -0.35 -18.62
C TRP A 288 2.22 0.65 -18.75
N LEU A 289 3.09 0.67 -17.75
CA LEU A 289 4.27 1.51 -17.72
C LEU A 289 5.51 0.60 -17.77
N ALA A 290 6.34 0.80 -18.79
CA ALA A 290 7.65 0.15 -18.86
C ALA A 290 8.52 0.63 -17.71
N ILE A 291 9.11 -0.31 -16.99
CA ILE A 291 9.93 -0.04 -15.82
C ILE A 291 11.29 0.49 -16.27
N ASP A 292 11.64 1.65 -15.73
CA ASP A 292 12.94 2.30 -15.86
C ASP A 292 13.30 2.92 -14.50
N ARG A 293 14.59 3.10 -14.20
CA ARG A 293 15.03 3.72 -12.95
C ARG A 293 14.60 5.17 -12.82
N LYS A 294 14.40 5.86 -13.95
CA LYS A 294 13.97 7.26 -13.98
C LYS A 294 12.50 7.46 -13.61
N LEU A 295 11.76 6.38 -13.37
CA LEU A 295 10.40 6.47 -12.90
C LEU A 295 10.36 7.13 -11.52
N ASP A 296 9.66 8.25 -11.46
CA ASP A 296 9.29 8.91 -10.21
C ASP A 296 7.90 8.41 -9.80
N LEU A 297 7.85 7.68 -8.69
CA LEU A 297 6.64 7.02 -8.19
C LEU A 297 6.33 7.49 -6.78
N TYR A 298 5.03 7.55 -6.47
CA TYR A 298 4.50 7.95 -5.17
C TYR A 298 5.11 7.12 -4.03
N ALA A 299 5.34 7.77 -2.88
CA ALA A 299 5.88 7.15 -1.66
C ALA A 299 7.08 6.23 -1.95
N SER A 300 7.12 5.01 -1.40
CA SER A 300 8.25 4.08 -1.59
C SER A 300 8.06 3.11 -2.75
N HIS A 301 7.12 3.36 -3.67
CA HIS A 301 6.72 2.39 -4.69
C HIS A 301 7.87 1.99 -5.63
N ILE A 302 8.80 2.91 -5.93
CA ILE A 302 9.97 2.61 -6.76
C ILE A 302 10.87 1.52 -6.14
N ASP A 303 10.91 1.41 -4.82
CA ASP A 303 11.70 0.37 -4.14
C ASP A 303 11.05 -1.01 -4.28
N PHE A 304 9.71 -1.07 -4.29
CA PHE A 304 8.98 -2.32 -4.55
C PHE A 304 9.13 -2.76 -6.00
N ILE A 305 9.07 -1.80 -6.94
CA ILE A 305 9.30 -2.07 -8.38
C ILE A 305 10.73 -2.56 -8.62
N ARG A 306 11.74 -1.96 -7.97
CA ARG A 306 13.13 -2.44 -8.03
C ARG A 306 13.25 -3.89 -7.58
N LYS A 307 12.74 -4.21 -6.39
CA LYS A 307 12.77 -5.58 -5.85
C LYS A 307 11.99 -6.57 -6.71
N THR A 308 10.89 -6.13 -7.32
CA THR A 308 10.16 -6.92 -8.32
C THR A 308 11.02 -7.22 -9.54
N CYS A 309 11.75 -6.22 -10.07
CA CYS A 309 12.65 -6.44 -11.20
C CYS A 309 13.80 -7.38 -10.87
N GLU A 310 14.39 -7.25 -9.68
CA GLU A 310 15.44 -8.14 -9.19
C GLU A 310 14.96 -9.60 -9.16
N LYS A 311 13.80 -9.86 -8.53
CA LYS A 311 13.18 -11.19 -8.45
C LYS A 311 12.85 -11.78 -9.82
N ARG A 312 12.42 -10.93 -10.77
CA ARG A 312 12.09 -11.36 -12.15
C ARG A 312 13.30 -11.43 -13.08
N GLY A 313 14.48 -10.99 -12.65
CA GLY A 313 15.65 -10.88 -13.53
C GLY A 313 15.49 -9.83 -14.64
N ALA A 314 14.62 -8.84 -14.43
CA ALA A 314 14.32 -7.78 -15.38
C ALA A 314 15.37 -6.66 -15.39
N TYR A 315 15.32 -5.82 -16.42
CA TYR A 315 16.08 -4.57 -16.47
C TYR A 315 15.62 -3.60 -15.37
N PHE A 316 16.59 -3.05 -14.62
CA PHE A 316 16.41 -1.93 -13.70
C PHE A 316 17.78 -1.29 -13.47
N GLN A 317 18.12 -0.19 -14.14
CA GLN A 317 19.44 0.47 -14.00
C GLN A 317 19.40 1.98 -14.20
#